data_AF-A0A1V5CD50-F1
#
_entry.id   AF-A0A1V5CD50-F1
#
_cell.length_a   1.000
_cell.length_b   1.000
_cell.length_c   1.000
_cell.angle_alpha   90.00
_cell.angle_beta   90.00
_cell.angle_gamma   90.00
#
_symmetry.space_group_name_H-M   'P 1'
#
loop_
_entity.id
_entity.type
_entity.pdbx_description
1 polymer ?
#
loop_
_entity_poly.entity_id
_entity_poly.type
_entity_poly.pdbx_seq_one_letter_code
_entity_poly.pdbx_strand_id
1 'polypeptide(L)' 'MAQLGFAKALVNHEIPNIHDEGVMAHLIKGPYIMFFQPMMEEPGWRKYL' A
#
# COMPACT_ATOMS: atom_id res chain seq x y z
N MET A 1 -10.55 8.20 -0.37
CA MET A 1 -9.74 7.74 0.79
C MET A 1 -8.44 7.07 0.36
N ALA A 2 -8.45 6.06 -0.51
CA ALA A 2 -7.23 5.30 -0.85
C ALA A 2 -6.09 6.15 -1.46
N GLN A 3 -6.41 7.10 -2.35
CA GLN A 3 -5.40 8.00 -2.95
C GLN A 3 -4.60 8.81 -1.91
N LEU A 4 -5.29 9.45 -0.95
CA LEU A 4 -4.64 10.24 0.11
C LEU A 4 -3.96 9.34 1.16
N GLY A 5 -4.46 8.12 1.35
CA GLY A 5 -3.85 7.11 2.23
C GLY A 5 -2.49 6.67 1.73
N PHE A 6 -2.38 6.27 0.45
CA PHE A 6 -1.11 5.90 -0.15
C PHE A 6 -0.13 7.09 -0.24
N ALA A 7 -0.64 8.29 -0.54
CA ALA A 7 0.19 9.49 -0.60
C ALA A 7 0.87 9.83 0.74
N LYS A 8 0.37 9.33 1.88
CA LYS A 8 0.98 9.54 3.20
C LYS A 8 2.41 8.98 3.28
N ALA A 9 2.73 7.96 2.48
CA ALA A 9 4.10 7.46 2.36
C ALA A 9 5.08 8.47 1.74
N LEU A 10 4.57 9.51 1.06
CA LEU A 10 5.37 10.51 0.35
C LEU A 10 5.35 11.89 1.03
N VAL A 11 4.26 12.25 1.71
CA VAL A 11 4.02 13.63 2.19
C VAL A 11 4.12 13.79 3.71
N ASN A 12 4.26 12.70 4.46
CA ASN A 12 4.52 12.76 5.89
C ASN A 12 6.03 12.99 6.14
N HIS A 13 6.45 13.44 7.31
CA HIS A 13 7.87 13.69 7.61
C HIS A 13 8.59 12.48 8.24
N GLU A 14 7.87 11.53 8.83
CA GLU A 14 8.44 10.33 9.47
C GLU A 14 8.35 9.11 8.55
N ILE A 15 7.26 8.99 7.78
CA ILE A 15 6.93 7.79 6.99
C ILE A 15 7.80 7.62 5.72
N PRO A 16 8.23 8.67 4.99
CA PRO A 16 9.00 8.49 3.76
C PRO A 16 10.33 7.77 3.99
N ASN A 17 11.07 8.10 5.05
CA ASN A 17 12.35 7.44 5.33
C ASN A 17 12.17 5.93 5.53
N ILE A 18 11.11 5.54 6.26
CA ILE A 18 10.77 4.13 6.49
C ILE A 18 10.38 3.44 5.16
N HIS A 19 9.57 4.11 4.33
CA HIS A 19 9.12 3.56 3.05
C HIS A 19 10.26 3.45 2.03
N ASP A 20 11.13 4.46 1.97
CA ASP A 20 12.20 4.53 1.01
C ASP A 20 13.29 3.50 1.31
N GLU A 21 13.69 3.38 2.58
CA GLU A 21 14.66 2.37 3.02
C GLU A 21 14.05 0.96 3.01
N GLY A 22 12.83 0.81 3.55
CA GLY A 22 12.21 -0.50 3.72
C GLY A 22 11.64 -1.11 2.44
N VAL A 23 11.25 -0.29 1.47
CA VAL A 23 10.56 -0.75 0.25
C VAL A 23 11.31 -0.32 -1.00
N MET A 24 11.45 1.00 -1.23
CA MET A 24 11.90 1.52 -2.52
C MET A 24 13.32 1.10 -2.87
N ALA A 25 14.22 1.03 -1.88
CA ALA A 25 15.60 0.57 -2.05
C ALA A 25 15.74 -0.88 -2.56
N HIS A 26 14.67 -1.67 -2.44
CA HIS A 26 14.67 -3.10 -2.76
C HIS A 26 13.94 -3.43 -4.07
N LEU A 27 13.47 -2.42 -4.82
CA LEU A 27 12.70 -2.62 -6.05
C LEU A 27 13.56 -2.36 -7.29
N ILE A 28 13.52 -3.30 -8.25
CA ILE A 28 14.06 -3.09 -9.60
C ILE A 28 13.08 -2.26 -10.45
N LYS A 29 11.77 -2.36 -10.19
CA LYS A 29 10.71 -1.60 -10.85
C LYS A 29 9.46 -1.49 -9.96
N GLY A 30 8.77 -0.35 -10.03
CA GLY A 30 7.55 -0.06 -9.27
C GLY A 30 7.71 1.16 -8.34
N PRO A 31 6.73 1.42 -7.44
CA PRO A 31 5.45 0.74 -7.27
C PRO A 31 4.41 1.22 -8.28
N TYR A 32 3.64 0.29 -8.85
CA TYR A 32 2.48 0.62 -9.69
C TYR A 32 1.22 0.13 -8.98
N ILE A 33 0.35 1.06 -8.59
CA ILE A 33 -0.83 0.78 -7.76
C ILE A 33 -2.07 0.80 -8.64
N MET A 34 -2.85 -0.28 -8.58
CA MET A 34 -4.15 -0.39 -9.24
C MET A 34 -5.28 -0.33 -8.22
N PHE A 35 -6.37 0.34 -8.57
CA PHE A 35 -7.56 0.43 -7.74
C PHE A 35 -8.63 -0.55 -8.25
N PHE A 36 -9.21 -1.30 -7.32
CA PHE A 36 -10.26 -2.27 -7.62
C PHE A 36 -11.46 -2.05 -6.71
N GLN A 37 -12.62 -2.44 -7.21
CA GLN A 37 -13.83 -2.59 -6.42
C GLN A 37 -14.10 -4.09 -6.26
N PRO A 38 -14.16 -4.61 -5.02
CA PRO A 38 -14.54 -6.00 -4.82
C PRO A 38 -16.01 -6.20 -5.17
N MET A 39 -16.28 -7.06 -6.16
CA MET A 39 -17.63 -7.30 -6.65
C MET A 39 -18.33 -8.47 -5.94
N MET A 40 -17.61 -9.58 -5.72
CA MET A 40 -18.07 -10.77 -5.02
C MET A 40 -16.91 -11.31 -4.17
N GLU A 41 -17.15 -11.60 -2.90
CA GLU A 41 -16.16 -12.17 -1.99
C GLU A 41 -16.80 -13.26 -1.10
N GLU A 42 -16.06 -14.33 -0.80
CA GLU A 42 -16.33 -15.23 0.32
C GLU A 42 -15.34 -14.84 1.44
N PRO A 43 -15.77 -14.12 2.49
CA PRO A 43 -14.84 -13.50 3.44
C PRO A 43 -14.50 -14.40 4.65
N GLY A 44 -14.88 -15.68 4.65
CA GLY A 44 -14.70 -16.58 5.79
C GLY A 44 -13.24 -16.73 6.24
N TRP A 45 -12.30 -16.68 5.30
CA TRP A 45 -10.85 -16.73 5.56
C TRP A 45 -10.35 -15.62 6.49
N ARG A 46 -10.97 -14.43 6.48
CA ARG A 46 -10.52 -13.28 7.28
C ARG A 46 -10.66 -13.50 8.78
N LYS A 47 -11.46 -14.47 9.23
CA LYS A 47 -11.64 -14.79 10.65
C LYS A 47 -10.51 -15.63 11.24
N TYR A 48 -9.65 -16.19 10.38
CA TYR A 48 -8.56 -17.08 10.77
C TYR A 48 -7.18 -16.41 10.68
N LEU A 49 -7.15 -15.13 10.30
CA LEU A 49 -5.96 -14.25 10.25
C LEU A 49 -6.07 -13.18 11.33
#